data_AF-F0VM62-F1
#
_entry.id   AF-F0VM62-F1
#
_cell.length_a   1.000
_cell.length_b   1.000
_cell.length_c   1.000
_cell.angle_alpha   90.00
_cell.angle_beta   90.00
_cell.angle_gamma   90.00
#
_symmetry.space_group_name_H-M   'P 1'
#
loop_
_entity.id
_entity.type
_entity.pdbx_description
1 polymer ?
#
loop_
_entity_poly.entity_id
_entity_poly.type
_entity_poly.pdbx_seq_one_letter_code
_entity_poly.pdbx_strand_id
1 'polypeptide(L)'
;MSTRRLERLVLGAGGTFQNIKAVEFLLRKPLKENGLVKDFCTFFLPGIRYQNPGLSFQIFEAPESASSPAGSGDSDSGSASPASTASAVSPVGTGAQVAPAPLECVRLFFGEGTGSHVVNLGLYRSPHQLMQRLLDVDAQWQQLQIYEKSWQKKEGRKP
;
A
#
# COMPACT_ATOMS: atom_id res chain seq x y z
N MET A 1 -34.25 -14.51 -3.48
CA MET A 1 -32.83 -14.59 -3.88
C MET A 1 -32.09 -15.43 -2.85
N SER A 2 -31.63 -16.64 -3.22
CA SER A 2 -31.01 -17.60 -2.29
C SER A 2 -29.62 -17.13 -1.84
N THR A 3 -29.35 -17.22 -0.54
CA THR A 3 -28.06 -16.89 0.09
C THR A 3 -26.88 -17.61 -0.57
N ARG A 4 -27.07 -18.81 -1.12
CA ARG A 4 -26.04 -19.56 -1.86
C ARG A 4 -25.58 -18.88 -3.15
N ARG A 5 -26.44 -18.07 -3.79
CA ARG A 5 -26.09 -17.28 -4.98
C ARG A 5 -25.26 -16.06 -4.59
N LEU A 6 -25.51 -15.50 -3.41
CA LEU A 6 -24.71 -14.43 -2.82
C LEU A 6 -23.33 -14.96 -2.40
N GLU A 7 -23.28 -16.12 -1.74
CA GLU A 7 -22.03 -16.79 -1.35
C GLU A 7 -21.17 -17.12 -2.56
N ARG A 8 -21.71 -17.59 -3.69
CA ARG A 8 -20.93 -17.78 -4.93
C ARG A 8 -20.51 -16.47 -5.60
N LEU A 9 -21.23 -15.37 -5.39
CA LEU A 9 -20.79 -14.05 -5.88
C LEU A 9 -19.69 -13.47 -4.99
N VAL A 10 -19.72 -13.79 -3.69
CA VAL A 10 -18.76 -13.37 -2.66
C VAL A 10 -17.52 -14.29 -2.61
N LEU A 11 -17.66 -15.58 -2.98
CA LEU A 11 -16.60 -16.60 -2.95
C LEU A 11 -16.12 -17.03 -4.35
N GLY A 12 -16.85 -16.73 -5.41
CA GLY A 12 -16.62 -17.27 -6.77
C GLY A 12 -15.95 -16.32 -7.77
N ALA A 13 -15.70 -15.07 -7.39
CA ALA A 13 -14.79 -14.17 -8.11
C ALA A 13 -13.67 -13.81 -7.12
N GLY A 14 -12.67 -14.65 -6.93
CA GLY A 14 -11.70 -15.00 -7.97
C GLY A 14 -10.45 -14.17 -7.70
N GLY A 15 -9.69 -14.58 -6.68
CA GLY A 15 -8.51 -13.83 -6.25
C GLY A 15 -7.81 -14.46 -5.07
N THR A 16 -7.48 -15.75 -5.17
CA THR A 16 -6.51 -16.34 -4.22
C THR A 16 -5.13 -15.80 -4.54
N PHE A 17 -4.35 -15.41 -3.54
CA PHE A 17 -2.94 -15.09 -3.76
C PHE A 17 -2.16 -16.40 -3.98
N GLN A 18 -1.60 -16.58 -5.16
CA GLN A 18 -0.80 -17.77 -5.46
C GLN A 18 0.63 -17.62 -4.92
N ASN A 19 1.20 -16.42 -5.04
CA ASN A 19 2.62 -16.19 -4.78
C ASN A 19 2.86 -15.32 -3.54
N ILE A 20 1.97 -14.38 -3.22
CA ILE A 20 2.09 -13.56 -2.01
C ILE A 20 1.98 -14.45 -0.77
N LYS A 21 2.99 -14.37 0.11
CA LYS A 21 3.08 -15.10 1.38
C LYS A 21 2.90 -14.21 2.61
N ALA A 22 3.23 -12.93 2.50
CA ALA A 22 2.95 -11.96 3.54
C ALA A 22 2.47 -10.63 2.97
N VAL A 23 1.55 -10.00 3.69
CA VAL A 23 1.07 -8.64 3.43
C VAL A 23 1.26 -7.82 4.71
N GLU A 24 2.03 -6.75 4.60
CA GLU A 24 2.28 -5.81 5.69
C GLU A 24 1.75 -4.42 5.33
N PHE A 25 0.88 -3.87 6.15
CA PHE A 25 0.42 -2.49 6.04
C PHE A 25 1.31 -1.60 6.89
N LEU A 26 1.93 -0.59 6.28
CA LEU A 26 2.69 0.44 6.98
C LEU A 26 1.85 1.73 6.98
N LEU A 27 1.24 2.03 8.12
CA LEU A 27 0.33 3.17 8.29
C LEU A 27 1.01 4.29 9.07
N ARG A 28 0.81 5.54 8.63
CA ARG A 28 1.22 6.72 9.40
C ARG A 28 0.23 7.05 10.50
N LYS A 29 -1.05 6.88 10.19
CA LYS A 29 -2.16 7.13 11.10
C LYS A 29 -2.64 5.82 11.72
N PRO A 30 -3.27 5.85 12.91
CA PRO A 30 -3.86 4.65 13.50
C PRO A 30 -4.90 4.05 12.54
N LEU A 31 -5.07 2.72 12.56
CA LEU A 31 -6.00 2.01 11.68
C LEU A 31 -7.44 2.55 11.77
N LYS A 32 -7.82 3.12 12.93
CA LYS A 32 -9.14 3.73 13.15
C LYS A 32 -9.40 4.93 12.23
N GLU A 33 -8.36 5.67 11.84
CA GLU A 33 -8.45 6.82 10.94
C GLU A 33 -8.28 6.44 9.47
N ASN A 34 -7.64 5.30 9.18
CA ASN A 34 -7.46 4.82 7.82
C ASN A 34 -8.68 4.01 7.35
N GLY A 35 -9.72 4.72 6.89
CA GLY A 35 -10.96 4.11 6.39
C GLY A 35 -10.72 3.09 5.27
N LEU A 36 -9.77 3.34 4.36
CA LEU A 36 -9.44 2.43 3.27
C LEU A 36 -8.97 1.05 3.79
N VAL A 37 -8.00 1.04 4.69
CA VAL A 37 -7.42 -0.19 5.22
C VAL A 37 -8.40 -0.89 6.16
N LYS A 38 -9.16 -0.13 6.95
CA LYS A 38 -10.23 -0.66 7.79
C LYS A 38 -11.30 -1.38 6.97
N ASP A 39 -11.78 -0.76 5.90
CA ASP A 39 -12.79 -1.34 5.01
C ASP A 39 -12.22 -2.54 4.27
N PHE A 40 -10.96 -2.47 3.82
CA PHE A 40 -10.27 -3.59 3.21
C PHE A 40 -10.21 -4.81 4.16
N CYS A 41 -9.82 -4.58 5.42
CA CYS A 41 -9.78 -5.60 6.45
C CYS A 41 -11.17 -6.17 6.78
N THR A 42 -12.22 -5.35 6.71
CA THR A 42 -13.58 -5.77 7.00
C THR A 42 -14.17 -6.63 5.88
N PHE A 43 -13.99 -6.21 4.61
CA PHE A 43 -14.64 -6.86 3.48
C PHE A 43 -13.84 -8.02 2.88
N PHE A 44 -12.51 -7.91 2.83
CA PHE A 44 -11.69 -8.87 2.07
C PHE A 44 -10.86 -9.80 2.92
N LEU A 45 -10.33 -9.32 4.05
CA LEU A 45 -9.40 -10.11 4.86
C LEU A 45 -9.97 -11.47 5.32
N PRO A 46 -11.27 -11.59 5.71
CA PRO A 46 -11.84 -12.89 6.04
C PRO A 46 -11.78 -13.88 4.87
N GLY A 47 -12.16 -13.43 3.68
CA GLY A 47 -12.13 -14.25 2.46
C GLY A 47 -10.71 -14.64 2.04
N ILE A 48 -9.78 -13.68 2.10
CA ILE A 48 -8.36 -13.91 1.81
C ILE A 48 -7.78 -14.97 2.75
N ARG A 49 -8.02 -14.84 4.07
CA ARG A 49 -7.48 -15.80 5.05
C ARG A 49 -8.09 -17.19 4.91
N TYR A 50 -9.38 -17.26 4.60
CA TYR A 50 -10.04 -18.53 4.34
C TYR A 50 -9.40 -19.26 3.15
N GLN A 51 -9.08 -18.52 2.08
CA GLN A 51 -8.47 -19.09 0.88
C GLN A 51 -6.96 -19.34 1.00
N ASN A 52 -6.27 -18.59 1.87
CA ASN A 52 -4.81 -18.61 2.01
C ASN A 52 -4.43 -18.74 3.49
N PRO A 53 -4.57 -19.93 4.10
CA PRO A 53 -4.34 -20.13 5.54
C PRO A 53 -2.88 -19.89 5.95
N GLY A 54 -1.93 -20.02 5.01
CA GLY A 54 -0.51 -19.74 5.24
C GLY A 54 -0.10 -18.28 5.03
N LEU A 55 -1.05 -17.38 4.72
CA LEU A 55 -0.73 -15.97 4.48
C LEU A 55 -0.48 -15.23 5.81
N SER A 56 0.71 -14.67 5.96
CA SER A 56 1.03 -13.76 7.08
C SER A 56 0.45 -12.38 6.81
N PHE A 57 -0.21 -11.79 7.80
CA PHE A 57 -0.84 -10.49 7.67
C PHE A 57 -0.55 -9.63 8.88
N GLN A 58 0.10 -8.49 8.66
CA GLN A 58 0.54 -7.60 9.74
C GLN A 58 0.18 -6.15 9.41
N ILE A 59 -0.16 -5.37 10.44
CA ILE A 59 -0.40 -3.94 10.34
C ILE A 59 0.56 -3.28 11.32
N PHE A 60 1.39 -2.39 10.81
CA PHE A 60 2.30 -1.57 11.58
C PHE A 60 1.80 -0.13 11.56
N GLU A 61 1.51 0.38 12.75
CA GLU A 61 1.13 1.78 12.95
C GLU A 61 2.36 2.54 13.43
N ALA A 62 2.64 3.69 12.83
CA ALA A 62 3.67 4.58 13.33
C ALA A 62 3.27 5.06 14.73
N PRO A 63 4.20 5.05 15.72
CA PRO A 63 3.92 5.61 17.02
C PRO A 63 3.56 7.09 16.84
N GLU A 64 2.39 7.46 17.36
CA GLU A 64 1.86 8.81 17.34
C GLU A 64 2.94 9.75 17.86
N SER A 65 3.66 10.37 16.93
CA SER A 65 4.79 11.22 17.27
C SER A 65 4.19 12.43 17.94
N ALA A 66 4.32 12.48 19.26
CA ALA A 66 3.75 13.47 20.16
C ALA A 66 3.71 14.85 19.48
N SER A 67 2.55 15.20 18.94
CA SER A 67 2.27 16.54 18.49
C SER A 67 2.31 17.40 19.74
N SER A 68 3.43 18.09 19.95
CA SER A 68 3.56 19.07 21.02
C SER A 68 2.38 20.04 20.92
N PRO A 69 1.57 20.21 21.98
CA PRO A 69 0.56 21.25 21.98
C PRO A 69 1.31 22.58 21.98
N ALA A 70 1.39 23.22 20.82
CA ALA A 70 1.81 24.60 20.71
C ALA A 70 0.74 25.46 21.39
N GLY A 71 0.89 25.65 22.70
CA GLY A 71 0.28 26.75 23.41
C GLY A 71 0.86 28.05 22.85
N SER A 72 -0.01 28.87 22.29
CA SER A 72 0.14 30.32 22.10
C SER A 72 -1.28 30.78 21.75
N GLY A 73 -1.96 31.51 22.63
CA GLY A 73 -1.51 32.76 23.19
C GLY A 73 -2.44 33.81 22.58
N ASP A 74 -3.43 34.18 23.38
CA ASP A 74 -4.40 35.25 23.14
C ASP A 74 -3.70 36.52 22.62
N SER A 75 -4.13 37.04 21.46
CA SER A 75 -3.87 38.43 21.03
C SER A 75 -4.79 38.86 19.89
N ASP A 76 -5.37 40.02 20.14
CA ASP A 76 -6.46 40.75 19.50
C ASP A 76 -6.06 41.43 18.16
N SER A 77 -7.10 41.69 17.35
CA SER A 77 -7.29 42.74 16.33
C SER A 77 -6.25 43.01 15.22
N GLY A 78 -6.74 43.10 13.96
CA GLY A 78 -6.08 43.90 12.92
C GLY A 78 -6.46 43.60 11.46
N SER A 79 -7.17 44.54 10.85
CA SER A 79 -7.63 44.59 9.45
C SER A 79 -6.51 44.90 8.42
N ALA A 80 -6.76 44.49 7.16
CA ALA A 80 -6.35 45.09 5.87
C ALA A 80 -5.42 44.28 4.91
N SER A 81 -5.92 44.10 3.68
CA SER A 81 -5.16 43.91 2.41
C SER A 81 -4.75 45.30 1.84
N PRO A 82 -3.94 45.50 0.75
CA PRO A 82 -3.59 44.57 -0.34
C PRO A 82 -2.16 44.69 -0.98
N ALA A 83 -1.92 43.79 -1.96
CA ALA A 83 -1.18 43.92 -3.24
C ALA A 83 0.37 44.08 -3.37
N SER A 84 0.92 43.21 -4.24
CA SER A 84 1.88 43.45 -5.34
C SER A 84 3.35 42.99 -5.27
N THR A 85 3.70 42.24 -6.33
CA THR A 85 4.91 42.25 -7.19
C THR A 85 6.21 41.52 -6.84
N ALA A 86 6.59 40.66 -7.81
CA ALA A 86 7.89 40.50 -8.47
C ALA A 86 8.92 39.46 -7.96
N SER A 87 9.11 38.46 -8.83
CA SER A 87 10.30 37.67 -9.20
C SER A 87 11.62 37.83 -8.45
N ALA A 88 12.20 36.69 -8.06
CA ALA A 88 13.64 36.46 -8.14
C ALA A 88 13.94 34.96 -8.35
N VAL A 89 14.51 34.65 -9.52
CA VAL A 89 15.20 33.40 -9.84
C VAL A 89 16.60 33.48 -9.24
N SER A 90 17.05 32.44 -8.52
CA SER A 90 18.41 31.89 -8.66
C SER A 90 18.61 30.57 -7.89
N PRO A 91 19.59 29.74 -8.30
CA PRO A 91 19.63 28.30 -8.10
C PRO A 91 20.73 27.85 -7.11
N VAL A 92 20.88 26.52 -6.99
CA VAL A 92 21.98 25.80 -6.31
C VAL A 92 21.79 25.63 -4.81
N GLY A 93 21.06 24.57 -4.46
CA GLY A 93 21.14 23.93 -3.15
C GLY A 93 21.37 22.45 -3.37
N THR A 94 22.56 21.97 -3.02
CA THR A 94 22.97 20.58 -2.97
C THR A 94 21.88 19.76 -2.26
N GLY A 95 21.11 19.02 -3.05
CA GLY A 95 20.01 18.20 -2.55
C GLY A 95 20.54 17.03 -1.75
N ALA A 96 20.81 17.27 -0.46
CA ALA A 96 20.66 16.23 0.55
C ALA A 96 19.29 15.61 0.31
N GLN A 97 19.29 14.33 -0.08
CA GLN A 97 18.08 13.55 -0.33
C GLN A 97 17.32 13.50 1.00
N VAL A 98 16.43 14.47 1.22
CA VAL A 98 15.46 14.44 2.30
C VAL A 98 14.70 13.14 2.06
N ALA A 99 14.97 12.15 2.91
CA ALA A 99 14.28 10.87 2.86
C ALA A 99 12.79 11.20 2.79
N PRO A 100 12.10 10.87 1.67
CA PRO A 100 10.71 11.24 1.52
C PRO A 100 9.96 10.66 2.72
N ALA A 101 9.16 11.51 3.38
CA ALA A 101 8.38 11.12 4.55
C ALA A 101 7.78 9.73 4.33
N PRO A 102 7.69 8.86 5.36
CA PRO A 102 7.42 7.42 5.20
C PRO A 102 6.03 7.18 4.61
N LEU A 103 5.86 7.08 3.30
CA LEU A 103 4.55 7.02 2.65
C LEU A 103 3.73 5.83 3.19
N GLU A 104 2.43 6.03 3.40
CA GLU A 104 1.54 4.92 3.73
C GLU A 104 1.57 3.91 2.58
N CYS A 105 1.94 2.67 2.88
CA CYS A 105 2.14 1.66 1.85
C CYS A 105 1.83 0.25 2.32
N VAL A 106 1.63 -0.64 1.35
CA VAL A 106 1.51 -2.07 1.55
C VAL A 106 2.78 -2.72 1.03
N ARG A 107 3.43 -3.51 1.87
CA ARG A 107 4.54 -4.38 1.47
C ARG A 107 4.03 -5.78 1.25
N LEU A 108 4.35 -6.32 0.08
CA LEU A 108 3.99 -7.68 -0.34
C LEU A 108 5.27 -8.50 -0.41
N PHE A 109 5.23 -9.69 0.18
CA PHE A 109 6.36 -10.62 0.17
C PHE A 109 6.00 -11.86 -0.61
N PHE A 110 6.91 -12.30 -1.47
CA PHE A 110 6.72 -13.45 -2.35
C PHE A 110 7.70 -14.56 -1.98
N GLY A 111 7.20 -15.75 -1.66
CA GLY A 111 8.02 -16.96 -1.42
C GLY A 111 9.12 -16.81 -0.33
N GLU A 112 10.12 -17.71 -0.38
CA GLU A 112 11.27 -17.75 0.55
C GLU A 112 12.39 -16.75 0.19
N GLY A 113 12.13 -15.80 -0.71
CA GLY A 113 13.14 -14.88 -1.26
C GLY A 113 12.86 -13.41 -0.93
N THR A 114 13.93 -12.62 -0.94
CA THR A 114 14.03 -11.16 -0.64
C THR A 114 13.19 -10.24 -1.55
N GLY A 115 12.31 -10.80 -2.38
CA GLY A 115 11.40 -10.06 -3.24
C GLY A 115 10.31 -9.42 -2.40
N SER A 116 10.46 -8.13 -2.12
CA SER A 116 9.37 -7.32 -1.56
C SER A 116 8.89 -6.32 -2.61
N HIS A 117 7.58 -6.22 -2.77
CA HIS A 117 6.94 -5.21 -3.62
C HIS A 117 6.20 -4.21 -2.75
N VAL A 118 6.37 -2.92 -3.03
CA VAL A 118 5.76 -1.85 -2.25
C VAL A 118 4.68 -1.16 -3.08
N VAL A 119 3.47 -1.10 -2.53
CA VAL A 119 2.31 -0.45 -3.14
C VAL A 119 1.92 0.77 -2.31
N ASN A 120 1.89 1.95 -2.92
CA ASN A 120 1.54 3.20 -2.23
C ASN A 120 0.02 3.30 -1.99
N LEU A 121 -0.41 3.35 -0.73
CA LEU A 121 -1.83 3.40 -0.36
C LEU A 121 -2.52 4.69 -0.83
N GLY A 122 -1.78 5.80 -0.94
CA GLY A 122 -2.33 7.10 -1.37
C GLY A 122 -2.86 7.13 -2.81
N LEU A 123 -2.57 6.10 -3.62
CA LEU A 123 -3.07 5.98 -4.99
C LEU A 123 -4.48 5.37 -5.07
N TYR A 124 -5.00 4.85 -3.97
CA TYR A 124 -6.27 4.10 -3.95
C TYR A 124 -7.34 4.87 -3.18
N ARG A 125 -8.54 4.94 -3.75
CA ARG A 125 -9.70 5.59 -3.13
C ARG A 125 -10.73 4.60 -2.58
N SER A 126 -10.66 3.34 -3.02
CA SER A 126 -11.58 2.29 -2.58
C SER A 126 -10.83 0.98 -2.29
N PRO A 127 -11.34 0.16 -1.35
CA PRO A 127 -10.66 -1.08 -0.98
C PRO A 127 -10.69 -2.13 -2.11
N HIS A 128 -11.70 -2.06 -3.00
CA HIS A 128 -11.74 -2.87 -4.21
C HIS A 128 -10.59 -2.57 -5.19
N GLN A 129 -10.23 -1.29 -5.38
CA GLN A 129 -9.09 -0.93 -6.24
C GLN A 129 -7.78 -1.46 -5.67
N LEU A 130 -7.61 -1.36 -4.34
CA LEU A 130 -6.46 -1.92 -3.66
C LEU A 130 -6.41 -3.44 -3.87
N MET A 131 -7.52 -4.14 -3.62
CA MET A 131 -7.61 -5.59 -3.84
C MET A 131 -7.24 -5.98 -5.28
N GLN A 132 -7.86 -5.33 -6.28
CA GLN A 132 -7.54 -5.59 -7.68
C GLN A 132 -6.05 -5.41 -7.96
N ARG A 133 -5.45 -4.34 -7.42
CA ARG A 133 -4.01 -4.13 -7.57
C ARG A 133 -3.19 -5.26 -6.97
N LEU A 134 -3.54 -5.74 -5.78
CA LEU A 134 -2.80 -6.84 -5.13
C LEU A 134 -2.83 -8.10 -6.00
N LEU A 135 -3.99 -8.41 -6.60
CA LEU A 135 -4.15 -9.52 -7.55
C LEU A 135 -3.31 -9.32 -8.81
N ASP A 136 -3.31 -8.12 -9.37
CA ASP A 136 -2.52 -7.80 -10.56
C ASP A 136 -1.02 -7.99 -10.30
N VAL A 137 -0.53 -7.54 -9.14
CA VAL A 137 0.88 -7.73 -8.75
C VAL A 137 1.21 -9.21 -8.55
N ASP A 138 0.33 -9.97 -7.90
CA ASP A 138 0.51 -11.43 -7.73
C ASP A 138 0.59 -12.16 -9.09
N ALA A 139 -0.26 -11.79 -10.04
CA ALA A 139 -0.25 -12.34 -11.39
C ALA A 139 1.01 -11.95 -12.18
N GLN A 140 1.46 -10.70 -12.06
CA GLN A 140 2.72 -10.23 -12.68
C GLN A 140 3.92 -11.01 -12.14
N TRP A 141 3.96 -11.27 -10.83
CA TRP A 141 5.02 -12.07 -10.23
C TRP A 141 5.05 -13.50 -10.80
N GLN A 142 3.89 -14.12 -10.99
CA GLN A 142 3.78 -15.43 -11.61
C GLN A 142 4.39 -15.46 -13.02
N GLN A 143 4.15 -14.43 -13.83
CA GLN A 143 4.71 -14.31 -15.18
C GLN A 143 6.24 -14.20 -15.15
N LEU A 144 6.79 -13.40 -14.22
CA LEU A 144 8.24 -13.27 -14.04
C LEU A 144 8.89 -14.61 -13.68
N GLN A 145 8.28 -15.38 -12.78
CA GLN A 145 8.76 -16.70 -12.40
C GLN A 145 8.77 -17.69 -13.57
N ILE A 146 7.76 -17.62 -14.45
CA ILE A 146 7.72 -18.44 -15.67
C ILE A 146 8.85 -18.03 -16.62
N TYR A 147 9.04 -16.73 -16.81
CA TYR A 147 10.09 -16.21 -17.68
C TYR A 147 11.49 -16.61 -17.19
N GLU A 148 11.77 -16.46 -15.90
CA GLU A 148 13.05 -16.83 -15.28
C GLU A 148 13.37 -18.32 -15.46
N LYS A 149 12.40 -19.20 -15.20
CA LYS A 149 12.54 -20.65 -15.45
C LYS A 149 12.82 -20.96 -16.92
N SER A 150 12.16 -20.24 -17.84
CA SER A 150 12.37 -20.42 -19.28
C SER A 150 13.77 -19.98 -19.73
N TRP A 151 14.31 -18.93 -19.10
CA TRP A 151 15.65 -18.41 -19.36
C TRP A 151 16.73 -19.38 -18.88
N GLN A 152 16.64 -19.83 -17.62
CA GLN A 152 17.58 -20.81 -17.05
C GLN A 152 17.63 -22.11 -17.85
N LYS A 153 16.48 -22.59 -18.34
CA LYS A 153 16.42 -23.79 -19.19
C LYS A 153 17.17 -23.64 -20.52
N LYS A 154 17.24 -22.41 -21.07
CA LYS A 154 17.99 -22.12 -22.30
C LYS A 154 19.49 -22.03 -22.04
N GLU A 155 19.91 -21.41 -20.93
CA GLU A 155 21.33 -21.30 -20.58
C GLU A 155 21.95 -22.64 -20.16
N GLY A 156 21.18 -23.52 -19.52
CA GLY A 156 21.61 -24.88 -19.16
C GLY A 156 21.74 -25.84 -20.35
N ARG A 157 21.23 -25.46 -21.55
CA ARG A 157 21.52 -26.14 -22.82
C ARG A 157 22.69 -25.44 -23.52
N LYS A 158 23.88 -25.52 -22.95
CA LYS A 158 25.09 -25.38 -23.76
C LYS A 158 25.42 -26.75 -24.38
N PRO A 159 25.70 -26.82 -25.70
CA PRO A 159 26.02 -28.06 -26.41
C PRO A 159 27.31 -28.70 -25.90
#